data_AF-A0A1F4F5D2-F1
#
_entry.id   AF-A0A1F4F5D2-F1
#
_cell.length_a   1.000
_cell.length_b   1.000
_cell.length_c   1.000
_cell.angle_alpha   90.00
_cell.angle_beta   90.00
_cell.angle_gamma   90.00
#
_symmetry.space_group_name_H-M   'P 1'
#
loop_
_entity.id
_entity.type
_entity.pdbx_description
1 polymer ?
#
loop_
_entity_poly.entity_id
_entity_poly.type
_entity_poly.pdbx_seq_one_letter_code
_entity_poly.pdbx_strand_id
1 'polypeptide(L)'
;MKRSAVAVALALWSLPSAGLSPEAREFMAVAKQLEPVHCEKRKLRREIVMAEVERRDGEARELRARFEALDRDAKTARLQRRLAELERRLSAGARDPGDLEALSLQQREAFYRCE
;
A
#
# COMPACT_ATOMS: atom_id res chain seq x y z
N MET A 1 -41.09 31.14 37.44
CA MET A 1 -41.19 29.69 37.16
C MET A 1 -40.04 29.30 36.25
N LYS A 2 -39.30 28.26 36.64
CA LYS A 2 -37.95 27.94 36.18
C LYS A 2 -37.96 27.34 34.77
N ARG A 3 -37.07 27.86 33.93
CA ARG A 3 -36.73 27.36 32.60
C ARG A 3 -36.08 25.98 32.76
N SER A 4 -36.64 24.94 32.14
CA SER A 4 -35.95 23.68 31.93
C SER A 4 -36.23 23.19 30.51
N ALA A 5 -35.59 23.87 29.56
CA ALA A 5 -35.28 23.29 28.27
C ALA A 5 -33.86 22.74 28.35
N VAL A 6 -33.57 21.73 27.53
CA VAL A 6 -32.24 21.20 27.22
C VAL A 6 -31.68 20.19 28.23
N ALA A 7 -32.02 18.92 28.01
CA ALA A 7 -31.18 17.79 28.39
C ALA A 7 -31.20 16.73 27.27
N VAL A 8 -30.92 17.17 26.05
CA VAL A 8 -30.48 16.33 24.95
C VAL A 8 -29.19 16.97 24.44
N ALA A 9 -28.21 16.15 24.07
CA ALA A 9 -26.89 16.54 23.57
C ALA A 9 -25.78 16.73 24.63
N LEU A 10 -25.27 15.63 25.19
CA LEU A 10 -23.87 15.56 25.66
C LEU A 10 -23.38 14.12 25.90
N ALA A 11 -23.76 13.17 25.05
CA ALA A 11 -23.28 11.78 25.10
C ALA A 11 -22.82 11.24 23.73
N LEU A 12 -22.30 12.11 22.86
CA LEU A 12 -21.86 11.76 21.49
C LEU A 12 -20.42 12.18 21.18
N TRP A 13 -19.62 12.56 22.18
CA TRP A 13 -18.29 13.15 22.00
C TRP A 13 -17.12 12.25 22.42
N SER A 14 -17.30 10.94 22.32
CA SER A 14 -16.18 10.01 22.50
C SER A 14 -16.38 8.74 21.68
N LEU A 15 -16.76 8.90 20.41
CA LEU A 15 -16.31 7.95 19.42
C LEU A 15 -14.82 8.24 19.22
N PRO A 16 -13.89 7.33 19.56
CA PRO A 16 -12.60 7.42 18.93
C PRO A 16 -12.93 7.19 17.45
N SER A 17 -12.96 8.25 16.66
CA SER A 17 -12.45 8.13 15.30
C SER A 17 -11.01 7.68 15.50
N ALA A 18 -10.81 6.37 15.65
CA ALA A 18 -9.52 5.71 15.66
C ALA A 18 -8.95 5.96 14.28
N GLY A 19 -8.42 7.18 14.10
CA GLY A 19 -7.66 7.55 12.94
C GLY A 19 -6.46 6.63 12.93
N LEU A 20 -6.16 6.12 11.74
CA LEU A 20 -5.04 5.24 11.46
C LEU A 20 -3.81 5.58 12.30
N SER A 21 -3.16 4.55 12.84
CA SER A 21 -1.90 4.75 13.55
C SER A 21 -0.91 5.53 12.67
N PRO A 22 0.03 6.28 13.27
CA PRO A 22 1.08 6.95 12.53
C PRO A 22 1.81 5.99 11.58
N GLU A 23 2.07 4.76 12.04
CA GLU A 23 2.70 3.70 11.27
C GLU A 23 1.84 3.25 10.07
N ALA A 24 0.52 3.05 10.26
CA ALA A 24 -0.38 2.67 9.16
C ALA A 24 -0.51 3.78 8.11
N ARG A 25 -0.56 5.05 8.54
CA ARG A 25 -0.55 6.20 7.62
C ARG A 25 0.73 6.26 6.81
N GLU A 26 1.87 6.08 7.46
CA GLU A 26 3.17 6.06 6.78
C GLU A 26 3.27 4.88 5.81
N PHE A 27 2.81 3.69 6.22
CA PHE A 27 2.81 2.50 5.38
C PHE A 27 2.04 2.75 4.08
N MET A 28 0.82 3.26 4.16
CA MET A 28 0.02 3.55 2.97
C MET A 28 0.65 4.63 2.10
N ALA A 29 1.27 5.66 2.69
CA ALA A 29 1.95 6.70 1.93
C ALA A 29 3.17 6.17 1.17
N VAL A 30 3.95 5.26 1.78
CA VAL A 30 5.09 4.60 1.14
C VAL A 30 4.61 3.61 0.08
N ALA A 31 3.58 2.82 0.37
CA ALA A 31 2.98 1.88 -0.58
C ALA A 31 2.47 2.62 -1.82
N LYS A 32 1.77 3.74 -1.65
CA LYS A 32 1.28 4.58 -2.75
C LYS A 32 2.40 5.15 -3.62
N GLN A 33 3.54 5.48 -3.04
CA GLN A 33 4.71 5.92 -3.82
C GLN A 33 5.34 4.78 -4.64
N LEU A 34 5.24 3.54 -4.15
CA LEU A 34 5.74 2.36 -4.83
C LEU A 34 4.76 1.78 -5.86
N GLU A 35 3.47 2.15 -5.81
CA GLU A 35 2.43 1.67 -6.73
C GLU A 35 2.83 1.72 -8.22
N PRO A 36 3.35 2.83 -8.78
CA PRO A 36 3.74 2.88 -10.19
C PRO A 36 4.80 1.85 -10.57
N VAL A 37 5.78 1.65 -9.69
CA VAL A 37 6.86 0.67 -9.89
C VAL A 37 6.29 -0.76 -9.82
N HIS A 38 5.40 -1.04 -8.87
CA HIS A 38 4.76 -2.34 -8.76
C HIS A 38 3.87 -2.66 -9.98
N CYS A 39 3.13 -1.68 -10.51
CA CYS A 39 2.35 -1.85 -11.73
C CYS A 39 3.25 -2.15 -12.94
N GLU A 40 4.33 -1.39 -13.13
CA GLU A 40 5.28 -1.63 -14.24
C GLU A 40 5.95 -2.99 -14.11
N LYS A 41 6.37 -3.40 -12.90
CA LYS A 41 6.92 -4.75 -12.68
C LYS A 41 5.91 -5.85 -13.00
N ARG A 42 4.62 -5.67 -12.69
CA ARG A 42 3.56 -6.62 -13.05
C ARG A 42 3.36 -6.70 -14.56
N LYS A 43 3.36 -5.55 -15.26
CA LYS A 43 3.30 -5.50 -16.72
C LYS A 43 4.49 -6.21 -17.36
N LEU A 44 5.71 -5.87 -16.96
CA LEU A 44 6.93 -6.50 -17.46
C LEU A 44 6.95 -8.01 -17.22
N ARG A 45 6.47 -8.50 -16.05
CA ARG A 45 6.34 -9.95 -15.83
C ARG A 45 5.42 -10.62 -16.85
N ARG A 46 4.27 -10.02 -17.16
CA ARG A 46 3.34 -10.54 -18.19
C ARG A 46 4.02 -10.55 -19.55
N GLU A 47 4.66 -9.45 -19.95
CA GLU A 47 5.34 -9.32 -21.24
C GLU A 47 6.51 -10.30 -21.38
N ILE A 48 7.30 -10.50 -20.33
CA ILE A 48 8.40 -11.49 -20.32
C ILE A 48 7.85 -12.89 -20.56
N VAL A 49 6.81 -13.30 -19.83
CA VAL A 49 6.18 -14.61 -20.01
C VAL A 49 5.66 -14.78 -21.44
N MET A 50 5.01 -13.76 -22.01
CA MET A 50 4.55 -13.81 -23.39
C MET A 50 5.70 -13.94 -24.39
N ALA A 51 6.76 -13.15 -24.23
CA ALA A 51 7.94 -13.22 -25.09
C ALA A 51 8.65 -14.59 -25.00
N GLU A 52 8.72 -15.18 -23.80
CA GLU A 52 9.26 -16.53 -23.58
C GLU A 52 8.42 -17.61 -24.28
N VAL A 53 7.09 -17.56 -24.12
CA VAL A 53 6.16 -18.52 -24.77
C VAL A 53 6.25 -18.43 -26.29
N GLU A 54 6.41 -17.22 -26.84
CA GLU A 54 6.54 -16.97 -28.27
C GLU A 54 7.97 -17.13 -28.80
N ARG A 55 8.92 -17.53 -27.95
CA ARG A 55 10.35 -17.72 -28.28
C ARG A 55 11.01 -16.46 -28.86
N ARG A 56 10.56 -15.27 -28.45
CA ARG A 56 11.15 -13.98 -28.78
C ARG A 56 12.31 -13.67 -27.82
N ASP A 57 13.39 -14.46 -27.90
CA ASP A 57 14.49 -14.44 -26.92
C ASP A 57 15.17 -13.07 -26.74
N GLY A 58 15.29 -12.30 -27.83
CA GLY A 58 15.86 -10.95 -27.79
C GLY A 58 15.00 -9.99 -26.96
N GLU A 59 13.70 -9.98 -27.23
CA GLU A 59 12.73 -9.16 -26.50
C GLU A 59 12.61 -9.59 -25.03
N ALA A 60 12.58 -10.90 -24.76
CA ALA A 60 12.57 -11.41 -23.39
C ALA A 60 13.81 -10.95 -22.61
N ARG A 61 14.98 -10.87 -23.24
CA ARG A 61 16.20 -10.34 -22.61
C ARG A 61 16.08 -8.84 -22.31
N GLU A 62 15.58 -8.04 -23.25
CA GLU A 62 15.37 -6.60 -23.06
C GLU A 62 14.36 -6.31 -21.94
N LEU A 63 13.24 -7.03 -21.91
CA LEU A 63 12.22 -6.89 -20.88
C LEU A 63 12.75 -7.26 -19.49
N ARG A 64 13.57 -8.31 -19.38
CA ARG A 64 14.25 -8.66 -18.13
C ARG A 64 15.23 -7.58 -17.68
N ALA A 65 16.00 -7.00 -18.60
CA ALA A 65 16.90 -5.89 -18.27
C ALA A 65 16.13 -4.67 -17.73
N ARG A 66 14.98 -4.34 -18.33
CA ARG A 66 14.08 -3.28 -17.82
C ARG A 66 13.53 -3.64 -16.44
N PHE A 67 13.12 -4.88 -16.23
CA PHE A 67 12.63 -5.35 -14.92
C PHE A 67 13.70 -5.20 -13.83
N GLU A 68 14.93 -5.62 -14.12
CA GLU A 68 16.06 -5.49 -13.19
C GLU A 68 16.44 -4.04 -12.91
N ALA A 69 16.33 -3.15 -13.90
CA ALA A 69 16.63 -1.74 -13.72
C ALA A 69 15.73 -1.07 -12.67
N LEU A 70 14.46 -1.47 -12.59
CA LEU A 70 13.53 -1.00 -11.56
C LEU A 70 13.95 -1.40 -10.14
N ASP A 71 14.62 -2.55 -9.99
CA ASP A 71 15.13 -3.00 -8.69
C ASP A 71 16.44 -2.33 -8.27
N ARG A 72 17.21 -1.82 -9.24
CA ARG A 72 18.45 -1.08 -8.99
C ARG A 72 18.22 0.39 -8.63
N ASP A 73 17.01 0.91 -8.80
CA ASP A 73 16.68 2.28 -8.43
C ASP A 73 16.81 2.50 -6.91
N ALA A 74 17.74 3.36 -6.52
CA ALA A 74 18.08 3.59 -5.11
C ALA A 74 16.90 4.15 -4.30
N LYS A 75 16.04 4.95 -4.94
CA LYS A 75 14.84 5.51 -4.30
C LYS A 75 13.83 4.40 -4.00
N THR A 76 13.54 3.56 -4.98
CA THR A 76 12.68 2.38 -4.86
C THR A 76 13.19 1.44 -3.77
N ALA A 77 14.49 1.13 -3.77
CA ALA A 77 15.09 0.27 -2.75
C ALA A 77 14.95 0.85 -1.32
N ARG A 78 15.10 2.18 -1.17
CA ARG A 78 14.89 2.85 0.13
C ARG A 78 13.44 2.77 0.59
N LEU A 79 12.49 3.01 -0.31
CA LEU A 79 11.06 2.93 -0.01
C LEU A 79 10.64 1.50 0.36
N GLN A 80 11.10 0.49 -0.38
CA GLN A 80 10.84 -0.92 -0.07
C GLN A 80 11.39 -1.33 1.29
N ARG A 81 12.61 -0.90 1.65
CA ARG A 81 13.17 -1.14 2.99
C ARG A 81 12.31 -0.50 4.08
N ARG A 82 11.83 0.73 3.86
CA ARG A 82 10.96 1.41 4.82
C ARG A 82 9.62 0.70 4.97
N LEU A 83 9.02 0.26 3.86
CA LEU A 83 7.77 -0.50 3.87
C LEU A 83 7.92 -1.78 4.70
N ALA A 84 9.01 -2.53 4.50
CA ALA A 84 9.28 -3.76 5.26
C ALA A 84 9.54 -3.50 6.76
N GLU A 85 10.15 -2.37 7.11
CA GLU A 85 10.30 -1.95 8.51
C GLU A 85 8.95 -1.65 9.16
N LEU A 86 8.09 -0.89 8.46
CA LEU A 86 6.75 -0.56 8.93
C LEU A 86 5.88 -1.81 9.07
N GLU A 87 5.95 -2.74 8.12
CA GLU A 87 5.24 -4.02 8.18
C GLU A 87 5.62 -4.84 9.43
N ARG A 88 6.91 -4.90 9.77
CA ARG A 88 7.37 -5.55 11.00
C ARG A 88 6.83 -4.86 12.24
N ARG A 89 6.85 -3.53 12.28
CA ARG A 89 6.33 -2.75 13.43
C ARG A 89 4.82 -2.93 13.60
N LEU A 90 4.07 -2.88 12.50
CA LEU A 90 2.63 -3.13 12.48
C LEU A 90 2.27 -4.58 12.82
N SER A 91 3.18 -5.53 12.60
CA SER A 91 2.98 -6.93 12.99
C SER A 91 3.39 -7.23 14.43
N ALA A 92 4.31 -6.44 15.00
CA ALA A 92 4.78 -6.57 16.37
C ALA A 92 3.91 -5.81 17.40
N GLY A 93 3.27 -4.70 17.00
CA GLY A 93 2.26 -4.02 17.81
C GLY A 93 0.94 -4.79 17.80
N ALA A 94 0.21 -4.78 18.92
CA ALA A 94 -1.18 -5.25 18.93
C ALA A 94 -1.95 -4.47 17.86
N ARG A 95 -2.27 -5.14 16.75
CA ARG A 95 -2.87 -4.50 15.56
C ARG A 95 -4.21 -3.90 15.94
N ASP A 96 -4.33 -2.59 15.76
CA ASP A 96 -5.64 -1.94 15.76
C ASP A 96 -6.46 -2.56 14.62
N PRO A 97 -7.65 -3.12 14.88
CA PRO A 97 -8.51 -3.68 13.83
C PRO A 97 -8.78 -2.69 12.69
N GLY A 98 -8.88 -1.39 13.00
CA GLY A 98 -9.09 -0.32 12.01
C GLY A 98 -7.90 -0.12 11.08
N ASP A 99 -6.67 -0.29 11.57
CA ASP A 99 -5.47 -0.25 10.73
C ASP A 99 -5.44 -1.43 9.74
N LEU A 100 -5.82 -2.63 10.20
CA LEU A 100 -5.84 -3.81 9.34
C LEU A 100 -6.86 -3.70 8.21
N GLU A 101 -8.06 -3.21 8.53
CA GLU A 101 -9.11 -3.03 7.54
C GLU A 101 -8.67 -2.01 6.47
N ALA A 102 -8.11 -0.87 6.89
CA ALA A 102 -7.62 0.14 5.97
C ALA A 102 -6.46 -0.34 5.09
N LEU A 103 -5.49 -1.06 5.67
CA LEU A 103 -4.36 -1.64 4.93
C LEU A 103 -4.82 -2.68 3.91
N SER A 104 -5.77 -3.55 4.30
CA SER A 104 -6.37 -4.53 3.40
C SER A 104 -7.13 -3.87 2.24
N LEU A 105 -7.92 -2.83 2.54
CA LEU A 105 -8.63 -2.06 1.53
C LEU A 105 -7.66 -1.40 0.55
N GLN A 106 -6.62 -0.74 1.06
CA GLN A 106 -5.59 -0.08 0.25
C GLN A 106 -4.87 -1.07 -0.67
N GLN A 107 -4.51 -2.26 -0.18
CA GLN A 107 -3.88 -3.31 -1.00
C GLN A 107 -4.80 -3.79 -2.11
N ARG A 108 -6.08 -3.99 -1.81
CA ARG A 108 -7.09 -4.39 -2.81
C ARG A 108 -7.26 -3.32 -3.88
N GLU A 109 -7.40 -2.06 -3.49
CA GLU A 109 -7.49 -0.94 -4.44
C GLU A 109 -6.23 -0.77 -5.28
N ALA A 110 -5.05 -0.93 -4.69
CA ALA A 110 -3.79 -0.88 -5.42
C ALA A 110 -3.68 -2.02 -6.46
N PHE A 111 -4.18 -3.22 -6.13
CA PHE A 111 -4.19 -4.35 -7.04
C PHE A 111 -4.98 -4.05 -8.32
N TYR A 112 -6.20 -3.55 -8.19
CA TYR A 112 -7.09 -3.24 -9.32
C TYR A 112 -6.64 -2.03 -10.14
N ARG A 113 -5.89 -1.10 -9.55
CA ARG A 113 -5.34 0.06 -10.27
C ARG A 113 -4.16 -0.30 -11.20
N CYS A 114 -3.57 -1.49 -11.04
CA CYS A 114 -2.49 -1.99 -11.89
C CYS A 114 -2.96 -2.92 -13.02
N GLU A 115 -4.27 -3.17 -13.15
CA GLU A 115 -4.86 -3.95 -14.25
C GLU A 115 -4.95 -3.12 -15.53
#